data_AF-A0A7R9IJU0-F1
#
_entry.id   AF-A0A7R9IJU0-F1
#
_cell.length_a   1.000
_cell.length_b   1.000
_cell.length_c   1.000
_cell.angle_alpha   90.00
_cell.angle_beta   90.00
_cell.angle_gamma   90.00
#
_symmetry.space_group_name_H-M   'P 1'
#
loop_
_entity.id
_entity.type
_entity.pdbx_description
1 polymer ?
#
loop_
_entity_poly.entity_id
_entity_poly.type
_entity_poly.pdbx_seq_one_letter_code
_entity_poly.pdbx_strand_id
1 'polypeptide(L)'
;MFISRYHHTISSTLVSALREGLAIIAEEGVERCTARHSACAKRLHEGLRGLGLELFVEKEDARLPTITTVRVPANLDLKVLQDYAMKNYAIEIAGGLGPTAGQVFRIGLMGYNATADKVDLALKAVREGLQHARKLQQTSKL
;
A
#
# COMPACT_ATOMS: atom_id res chain seq x y z
N MET A 1 -12.89 47.62 -11.17
CA MET A 1 -12.21 46.59 -10.37
C MET A 1 -11.22 45.88 -11.28
N PHE A 2 -9.93 46.20 -11.19
CA PHE A 2 -8.88 45.60 -12.04
C PHE A 2 -8.44 44.27 -11.41
N ILE A 3 -8.86 43.15 -12.02
CA ILE A 3 -8.31 41.83 -11.69
C ILE A 3 -6.97 41.71 -12.41
N SER A 4 -5.89 41.47 -11.68
CA SER A 4 -4.58 41.15 -12.27
C SER A 4 -4.71 39.91 -13.15
N ARG A 5 -4.32 40.01 -14.42
CA ARG A 5 -4.41 38.90 -15.40
C ARG A 5 -3.42 37.75 -15.13
N TYR A 6 -2.43 37.96 -14.27
CA TYR A 6 -1.36 37.01 -14.01
C TYR A 6 -1.16 36.85 -12.51
N HIS A 7 -1.27 35.60 -12.04
CA HIS A 7 -0.99 35.24 -10.65
C HIS A 7 0.40 34.59 -10.51
N HIS A 8 0.65 33.50 -11.23
CA HIS A 8 1.92 32.77 -11.22
C HIS A 8 2.00 31.82 -12.44
N THR A 9 3.21 31.39 -12.81
CA THR A 9 3.41 30.33 -13.80
C THR A 9 3.05 28.98 -13.20
N ILE A 10 2.10 28.27 -13.81
CA ILE A 10 1.75 26.91 -13.43
C ILE A 10 2.81 25.92 -13.90
N SER A 11 2.87 24.75 -13.25
CA SER A 11 3.63 23.61 -13.79
C SER A 11 2.83 22.96 -14.91
N SER A 12 3.08 23.38 -16.15
CA SER A 12 2.37 22.86 -17.34
C SER A 12 2.47 21.35 -17.47
N THR A 13 3.64 20.77 -17.16
CA THR A 13 3.88 19.33 -17.21
C THR A 13 3.05 18.55 -16.20
N LEU A 14 2.94 19.03 -14.95
CA LEU A 14 2.10 18.40 -13.93
C LEU A 14 0.61 18.54 -14.25
N VAL A 15 0.19 19.66 -14.85
CA VAL A 15 -1.20 19.83 -15.29
C VAL A 15 -1.55 18.86 -16.42
N SER A 16 -0.65 18.67 -17.39
CA SER A 16 -0.84 17.67 -18.45
C SER A 16 -0.92 16.24 -17.87
N ALA A 17 -0.03 15.89 -16.93
CA ALA A 17 -0.08 14.57 -16.28
C ALA A 17 -1.37 14.37 -15.46
N LEU A 18 -1.83 15.41 -14.74
CA LEU A 18 -3.09 15.39 -14.02
C LEU A 18 -4.27 15.18 -14.97
N ARG A 19 -4.29 15.87 -16.13
CA ARG A 19 -5.32 15.70 -17.15
C ARG A 19 -5.42 14.26 -17.61
N GLU A 20 -4.30 13.59 -17.89
CA GLU A 20 -4.31 12.17 -18.28
C GLU A 20 -4.76 11.26 -17.14
N GLY A 21 -4.33 11.52 -15.90
CA GLY A 21 -4.80 10.77 -14.73
C GLY A 21 -6.33 10.87 -14.54
N LEU A 22 -6.90 12.05 -14.76
CA LEU A 22 -8.35 12.27 -14.75
C LEU A 22 -9.04 11.58 -15.92
N ALA A 23 -8.45 11.61 -17.12
CA ALA A 23 -9.00 10.94 -18.31
C ALA A 23 -9.09 9.42 -18.09
N ILE A 24 -8.06 8.78 -17.53
CA ILE A 24 -8.06 7.34 -17.21
C ILE A 24 -9.24 6.99 -16.28
N ILE A 25 -9.47 7.78 -15.22
CA ILE A 25 -10.59 7.53 -14.28
C ILE A 25 -11.94 7.80 -14.96
N ALA A 26 -12.03 8.81 -15.82
CA ALA A 26 -13.25 9.13 -16.57
C ALA A 26 -13.61 8.01 -17.57
N GLU A 27 -12.62 7.40 -18.21
CA GLU A 27 -12.78 6.27 -19.13
C GLU A 27 -13.17 4.98 -18.39
N GLU A 28 -12.55 4.71 -17.23
CA GLU A 28 -12.91 3.55 -16.39
C GLU A 28 -14.31 3.70 -15.76
N GLY A 29 -14.63 4.92 -15.31
CA GLY A 29 -15.80 5.23 -14.47
C GLY A 29 -15.46 5.14 -12.97
N VAL A 30 -15.91 6.13 -12.21
CA VAL A 30 -15.60 6.24 -10.76
C VAL A 30 -16.10 5.04 -9.98
N GLU A 31 -17.31 4.57 -10.26
CA GLU A 31 -17.93 3.44 -9.57
C GLU A 31 -17.15 2.15 -9.82
N ARG A 32 -16.69 1.93 -11.06
CA ARG A 32 -15.89 0.76 -11.42
C ARG A 32 -14.51 0.83 -10.76
N CYS A 33 -13.88 2.00 -10.76
CA CYS A 33 -12.63 2.25 -10.07
C CYS A 33 -12.74 1.95 -8.57
N THR A 34 -13.76 2.49 -7.88
CA THR A 34 -14.01 2.23 -6.45
C THR A 34 -14.30 0.75 -6.17
N ALA A 35 -15.09 0.08 -7.01
CA ALA A 35 -15.39 -1.34 -6.87
C ALA A 35 -14.12 -2.20 -7.03
N ARG A 36 -13.27 -1.89 -8.02
CA ARG A 36 -11.99 -2.55 -8.23
C ARG A 36 -11.06 -2.41 -7.02
N HIS A 37 -10.92 -1.21 -6.47
CA HIS A 37 -10.12 -0.98 -5.27
C HIS A 37 -10.66 -1.76 -4.07
N SER A 38 -11.98 -1.79 -3.88
CA SER A 38 -12.63 -2.52 -2.78
C SER A 38 -12.41 -4.04 -2.90
N ALA A 39 -12.54 -4.59 -4.11
CA ALA A 39 -12.29 -6.01 -4.37
C ALA A 39 -10.81 -6.39 -4.11
N CYS A 40 -9.87 -5.55 -4.55
CA CYS A 40 -8.44 -5.76 -4.31
C CYS A 40 -8.08 -5.66 -2.82
N ALA A 41 -8.65 -4.68 -2.11
CA ALA A 41 -8.47 -4.53 -0.67
C ALA A 41 -8.98 -5.76 0.09
N LYS A 42 -10.19 -6.25 -0.24
CA LYS A 42 -10.74 -7.47 0.37
C LYS A 42 -9.82 -8.67 0.18
N ARG A 43 -9.33 -8.88 -1.05
CA ARG A 43 -8.36 -9.94 -1.37
C ARG A 43 -7.08 -9.80 -0.54
N LEU A 44 -6.54 -8.59 -0.43
CA LEU A 44 -5.36 -8.30 0.38
C LEU A 44 -5.62 -8.59 1.87
N HIS A 45 -6.77 -8.18 2.40
CA HIS A 45 -7.17 -8.42 3.80
C HIS A 45 -7.26 -9.92 4.11
N GLU A 46 -7.90 -10.70 3.25
CA GLU A 46 -8.00 -12.15 3.39
C GLU A 46 -6.62 -12.81 3.31
N GLY A 47 -5.79 -12.41 2.35
CA GLY A 47 -4.43 -12.93 2.20
C GLY A 47 -3.55 -12.64 3.41
N LEU A 48 -3.55 -11.40 3.92
CA LEU A 48 -2.76 -11.01 5.10
C LEU A 48 -3.20 -11.78 6.36
N ARG A 49 -4.52 -11.92 6.58
CA ARG A 49 -5.04 -12.76 7.67
C ARG A 49 -4.61 -14.22 7.52
N GLY A 50 -4.63 -14.76 6.29
CA GLY A 50 -4.13 -16.10 5.99
C GLY A 50 -2.63 -16.31 6.26
N LEU A 51 -1.84 -15.22 6.33
CA LEU A 51 -0.44 -15.24 6.75
C LEU A 51 -0.26 -15.13 8.28
N GLY A 52 -1.36 -15.07 9.04
CA GLY A 52 -1.35 -14.88 10.49
C GLY A 52 -1.05 -13.44 10.92
N LEU A 53 -1.25 -12.47 10.03
CA LEU A 53 -1.08 -11.05 10.35
C LEU A 53 -2.40 -10.44 10.83
N GLU A 54 -2.29 -9.48 11.75
CA GLU A 54 -3.41 -8.74 12.29
C GLU A 54 -3.54 -7.38 11.61
N LEU A 55 -4.74 -7.08 11.09
CA LEU A 55 -5.03 -5.76 10.53
C LEU A 55 -5.26 -4.75 11.67
N PHE A 56 -4.69 -3.56 11.55
CA PHE A 56 -4.73 -2.56 12.61
C PHE A 56 -6.13 -2.01 12.88
N VAL A 57 -6.94 -1.84 11.82
CA VAL A 57 -8.34 -1.41 11.94
C VAL A 57 -9.22 -2.64 12.14
N GLU A 58 -9.82 -2.76 13.32
CA GLU A 58 -10.62 -3.92 13.74
C GLU A 58 -11.91 -4.04 12.95
N LYS A 59 -12.68 -2.95 12.85
CA LYS A 59 -13.96 -2.91 12.14
C LYS A 59 -13.74 -2.92 10.63
N GLU A 60 -14.33 -3.90 9.94
CA GLU A 60 -14.11 -4.11 8.51
C GLU A 60 -14.65 -2.95 7.64
N ASP A 61 -15.78 -2.38 8.03
CA ASP A 61 -16.42 -1.23 7.38
C ASP A 61 -15.64 0.09 7.54
N ALA A 62 -14.79 0.19 8.56
CA ALA A 62 -13.93 1.35 8.80
C ALA A 62 -12.58 1.28 8.06
N ARG A 63 -12.29 0.18 7.32
CA ARG A 63 -11.03 0.02 6.60
C ARG A 63 -11.04 0.80 5.29
N LEU A 64 -10.01 1.63 5.08
CA LEU A 64 -9.80 2.34 3.84
C LEU A 64 -9.33 1.38 2.73
N PRO A 65 -10.02 1.26 1.58
CA PRO A 65 -9.62 0.33 0.52
C PRO A 65 -8.26 0.60 -0.11
N THR A 66 -7.82 1.86 -0.12
CA THR A 66 -6.58 2.27 -0.81
C THR A 66 -5.32 2.06 0.04
N ILE A 67 -5.45 1.89 1.36
CA ILE A 67 -4.32 1.67 2.27
C ILE A 67 -4.74 0.68 3.35
N THR A 68 -4.16 -0.52 3.31
CA THR A 68 -4.29 -1.51 4.38
C THR A 68 -3.19 -1.29 5.42
N THR A 69 -3.59 -1.13 6.68
CA THR A 69 -2.69 -1.04 7.84
C THR A 69 -2.62 -2.37 8.57
N VAL A 70 -1.41 -2.84 8.85
CA VAL A 70 -1.13 -4.14 9.47
C VAL A 70 -0.27 -3.93 10.72
N ARG A 71 -0.63 -4.55 11.85
CA ARG A 71 0.18 -4.48 13.07
C ARG A 71 1.53 -5.16 12.83
N VAL A 72 2.61 -4.53 13.28
CA VAL A 72 3.93 -5.16 13.29
C VAL A 72 3.92 -6.27 14.34
N PRO A 73 4.17 -7.54 13.98
CA PRO A 73 4.30 -8.61 14.96
C PRO A 73 5.42 -8.32 15.96
N ALA A 74 5.24 -8.66 17.24
CA ALA A 74 6.19 -8.34 18.31
C ALA A 74 7.63 -8.79 18.03
N ASN A 75 7.80 -9.92 17.32
CA ASN A 75 9.09 -10.48 16.96
C ASN A 75 9.41 -10.21 15.48
N LEU A 76 8.99 -9.10 14.88
CA LEU A 76 9.36 -8.75 13.51
C LEU A 76 10.16 -7.45 13.50
N ASP A 77 11.41 -7.52 13.03
CA ASP A 77 12.08 -6.32 12.55
C ASP A 77 11.46 -5.92 11.21
N LEU A 78 10.68 -4.84 11.22
CA LEU A 78 9.98 -4.35 10.03
C LEU A 78 10.97 -3.99 8.91
N LYS A 79 12.18 -3.51 9.25
CA LYS A 79 13.17 -3.11 8.26
C LYS A 79 13.63 -4.29 7.41
N VAL A 80 13.80 -5.48 8.04
CA VAL A 80 14.12 -6.72 7.34
C VAL A 80 13.05 -7.09 6.31
N LEU A 81 11.76 -6.97 6.67
CA LEU A 81 10.66 -7.21 5.74
C LEU A 81 10.66 -6.21 4.59
N GLN A 82 10.84 -4.93 4.89
CA GLN A 82 10.86 -3.86 3.88
C GLN A 82 12.02 -4.04 2.89
N ASP A 83 13.22 -4.31 3.39
CA ASP A 83 14.41 -4.51 2.57
C ASP A 83 14.29 -5.77 1.71
N TYR A 84 13.70 -6.84 2.26
CA TYR A 84 13.43 -8.05 1.50
C TYR A 84 12.43 -7.79 0.36
N ALA A 85 11.32 -7.12 0.63
CA ALA A 85 10.31 -6.79 -0.38
C ALA A 85 10.88 -5.89 -1.48
N MET A 86 11.65 -4.86 -1.11
CA MET A 86 12.28 -3.96 -2.09
C MET A 86 13.31 -4.71 -2.94
N LYS A 87 14.23 -5.44 -2.31
CA LYS A 87 15.35 -6.10 -3.02
C LYS A 87 14.89 -7.21 -3.97
N ASN A 88 13.88 -7.99 -3.59
CA ASN A 88 13.49 -9.19 -4.35
C ASN A 88 12.28 -8.95 -5.27
N TYR A 89 11.47 -7.92 -4.99
CA TYR A 89 10.21 -7.68 -5.69
C TYR A 89 10.03 -6.25 -6.22
N ALA A 90 10.95 -5.32 -5.91
CA ALA A 90 10.77 -3.89 -6.14
C ALA A 90 9.46 -3.35 -5.56
N ILE A 91 9.03 -3.92 -4.42
CA ILE A 91 7.83 -3.50 -3.70
C ILE A 91 8.24 -2.65 -2.49
N GLU A 92 7.69 -1.44 -2.43
CA GLU A 92 7.79 -0.58 -1.26
C GLU A 92 6.67 -0.90 -0.27
N ILE A 93 7.06 -1.34 0.93
CA ILE A 93 6.17 -1.45 2.09
C ILE A 93 6.49 -0.28 3.02
N ALA A 94 5.51 0.58 3.28
CA ALA A 94 5.72 1.76 4.11
C ALA A 94 5.51 1.44 5.59
N GLY A 95 6.28 2.07 6.48
CA GLY A 95 5.99 2.02 7.92
C GLY A 95 4.79 2.88 8.30
N GLY A 96 4.40 2.82 9.58
CA GLY A 96 3.46 3.75 10.19
C GLY A 96 3.99 5.19 10.22
N LEU A 97 3.08 6.15 10.36
CA LEU A 97 3.37 7.58 10.44
C LEU A 97 2.74 8.19 11.69
N GLY A 98 3.39 9.21 12.25
CA GLY A 98 2.90 9.93 13.42
C GLY A 98 2.59 8.98 14.59
N PRO A 99 1.35 8.98 15.14
CA PRO A 99 0.96 8.10 16.25
C PRO A 99 1.08 6.59 15.97
N THR A 100 1.22 6.19 14.70
CA THR A 100 1.32 4.77 14.31
C THR A 100 2.75 4.34 13.97
N ALA A 101 3.73 5.24 14.05
CA ALA A 101 5.14 4.94 13.79
C ALA A 101 5.63 3.78 14.67
N GLY A 102 6.28 2.80 14.06
CA GLY A 102 6.77 1.58 14.74
C GLY A 102 5.70 0.54 15.10
N GLN A 103 4.41 0.89 15.05
CA GLN A 103 3.32 -0.01 15.45
C GLN A 103 2.70 -0.76 14.28
N VAL A 104 2.70 -0.14 13.09
CA VAL A 104 2.09 -0.70 11.88
C VAL A 104 3.02 -0.59 10.69
N PHE A 105 2.72 -1.38 9.66
CA PHE A 105 3.15 -1.12 8.29
C PHE A 105 1.93 -1.00 7.37
N ARG A 106 2.15 -0.44 6.19
CA ARG A 106 1.11 -0.01 5.25
C ARG A 106 1.39 -0.58 3.87
N ILE A 107 0.35 -1.13 3.25
CA ILE A 107 0.37 -1.58 1.86
C ILE A 107 -0.66 -0.74 1.10
N GLY A 108 -0.20 -0.01 0.09
CA GLY A 108 -1.02 0.86 -0.73
C GLY A 108 -1.52 0.18 -2.00
N LEU A 109 -2.83 0.25 -2.23
CA LEU A 109 -3.48 -0.13 -3.49
C LEU A 109 -4.07 1.14 -4.10
N MET A 110 -3.25 1.86 -4.88
CA MET A 110 -3.62 3.17 -5.44
C MET A 110 -3.52 3.14 -6.97
N GLY A 111 -4.57 3.59 -7.64
CA GLY A 111 -4.60 3.76 -9.09
C GLY A 111 -4.31 2.46 -9.84
N TYR A 112 -3.25 2.47 -10.64
CA TYR A 112 -2.81 1.31 -11.44
C TYR A 112 -2.45 0.08 -10.60
N ASN A 113 -2.02 0.26 -9.34
CA ASN A 113 -1.60 -0.85 -8.48
C ASN A 113 -2.76 -1.61 -7.83
N ALA A 114 -4.00 -1.12 -7.94
CA ALA A 114 -5.18 -1.80 -7.41
C ALA A 114 -5.71 -2.86 -8.39
N THR A 115 -4.92 -3.92 -8.59
CA THR A 115 -5.26 -5.07 -9.43
C THR A 115 -4.93 -6.37 -8.70
N ALA A 116 -5.60 -7.47 -9.07
CA ALA A 116 -5.46 -8.75 -8.38
C ALA A 116 -4.03 -9.33 -8.46
N ASP A 117 -3.35 -9.18 -9.59
CA ASP A 117 -1.96 -9.63 -9.78
C ASP A 117 -0.98 -8.88 -8.86
N LYS A 118 -1.17 -7.57 -8.67
CA LYS A 118 -0.35 -6.76 -7.77
C LYS A 118 -0.61 -7.10 -6.30
N VAL A 119 -1.86 -7.38 -5.94
CA VAL A 119 -2.21 -7.89 -4.61
C VAL A 119 -1.51 -9.23 -4.36
N ASP A 120 -1.56 -10.16 -5.31
CA ASP A 120 -0.93 -11.48 -5.17
C ASP A 120 0.59 -11.38 -5.06
N LEU A 121 1.22 -10.49 -5.84
CA LEU A 121 2.64 -10.22 -5.76
C LEU A 121 3.03 -9.62 -4.40
N ALA A 122 2.24 -8.68 -3.87
CA ALA A 122 2.46 -8.12 -2.53
C ALA A 122 2.31 -9.18 -1.43
N LEU A 123 1.29 -10.02 -1.50
CA LEU A 123 1.10 -11.14 -0.55
C LEU A 123 2.26 -12.13 -0.61
N LYS A 124 2.79 -12.42 -1.80
CA LYS A 124 3.97 -13.27 -1.98
C LYS A 124 5.21 -12.64 -1.34
N ALA A 125 5.48 -11.37 -1.62
CA ALA A 125 6.60 -10.64 -1.04
C ALA A 125 6.53 -10.60 0.50
N VAL A 126 5.34 -10.36 1.06
CA VAL A 126 5.12 -10.39 2.52
C VAL A 126 5.37 -11.78 3.09
N ARG A 127 4.80 -12.83 2.48
CA ARG A 127 4.97 -14.22 2.94
C ARG A 127 6.45 -14.61 3.00
N GLU A 128 7.18 -14.37 1.91
CA GLU A 128 8.59 -14.75 1.82
C GLU A 128 9.48 -13.88 2.71
N GLY A 129 9.17 -12.58 2.84
CA GLY A 129 9.87 -11.69 3.76
C GLY A 129 9.70 -12.09 5.23
N LEU A 130 8.49 -12.51 5.63
CA LEU A 130 8.24 -13.06 6.96
C LEU A 130 9.03 -14.36 7.20
N GLN A 131 9.12 -15.24 6.20
CA GLN A 131 9.93 -16.46 6.29
C GLN A 131 11.42 -16.14 6.41
N HIS A 132 11.90 -15.14 5.65
CA HIS A 132 13.29 -14.68 5.73
C HIS A 132 13.63 -14.12 7.11
N ALA A 133 12.79 -13.24 7.66
CA ALA A 133 12.97 -12.68 8.99
C ALA A 133 13.03 -13.77 10.08
N ARG A 134 12.15 -14.78 10.00
CA ARG A 134 12.16 -15.93 10.94
C ARG A 134 13.46 -16.73 10.87
N LYS A 135 14.02 -16.94 9.67
CA LYS A 135 15.29 -17.66 9.50
C LYS A 135 16.45 -16.92 10.16
N LEU A 136 16.55 -15.61 9.95
CA LEU A 136 17.60 -14.78 10.56
C LEU A 136 17.58 -14.87 12.10
N GLN A 137 16.38 -14.87 12.69
CA GLN A 137 16.22 -15.00 14.14
C GLN A 137 16.64 -16.35 14.71
N GLN A 138 16.52 -17.42 13.92
CA GLN A 138 16.98 -18.75 14.33
C GLN A 138 18.49 -18.84 14.28
N THR A 139 19.13 -18.21 13.28
CA THR A 139 20.59 -18.18 13.14
C THR A 139 21.26 -17.35 14.24
N SER A 140 20.66 -16.24 14.70
CA SER A 140 21.23 -15.41 15.78
C SER A 140 21.10 -16.00 17.19
N LYS A 141 20.42 -17.13 17.36
CA LYS A 141 20.26 -17.82 18.65
C LYS A 141 21.19 -19.03 18.81
N LEU A 142 21.99 -19.34 17.79
CA LEU A 142 23.08 -20.33 17.81
C LEU A 142 24.41 -19.62 18.05
#